data_AF-A0A519PEZ8-F1
#
_entry.id   AF-A0A519PEZ8-F1
#
_cell.length_a   1.000
_cell.length_b   1.000
_cell.length_c   1.000
_cell.angle_alpha   90.00
_cell.angle_beta   90.00
_cell.angle_gamma   90.00
#
_symmetry.space_group_name_H-M   'P 1'
#
loop_
_entity.id
_entity.type
_entity.pdbx_description
1 polymer ?
#
loop_
_entity_poly.entity_id
_entity_poly.type
_entity_poly.pdbx_seq_one_letter_code
_entity_poly.pdbx_strand_id
1 'polypeptide(L)' 'AKSYLLDQKRVLPCAAWLSGEYGLSDLYVGVPALLGAGGVEKVVEFTTNDEEKAMFAKSVASVQGLIQSCKDLDPSLA' A
#
# COMPACT_ATOMS: atom_id res chain seq x y z
N ALA A 1 5.19 13.37 8.02
CA ALA A 1 6.47 13.77 8.65
C ALA A 1 6.45 13.68 10.18
N LYS A 2 5.51 14.33 10.90
CA LYS A 2 5.52 14.36 12.38
C LYS A 2 5.54 12.96 13.04
N SER A 3 4.81 11.98 12.51
CA SER A 3 4.77 10.62 13.10
C SER A 3 6.10 9.89 13.03
N TYR A 4 6.85 10.08 11.93
CA TYR A 4 8.20 9.53 11.76
C TYR A 4 9.22 10.25 12.65
N LEU A 5 9.20 11.58 12.64
CA LEU A 5 10.16 12.41 13.37
C LEU A 5 10.01 12.35 14.90
N LEU A 6 8.80 12.07 15.40
CA LEU A 6 8.48 12.05 16.82
C LEU A 6 8.09 10.65 17.33
N ASP A 7 8.36 9.61 16.55
CA ASP A 7 8.00 8.21 16.83
C ASP A 7 6.59 8.05 17.44
N GLN A 8 5.60 8.73 16.86
CA GLN A 8 4.26 8.78 17.46
C GLN A 8 3.49 7.48 17.28
N LYS A 9 4.02 6.53 16.50
CA LYS A 9 3.41 5.23 16.19
C LYS A 9 1.93 5.37 15.84
N ARG A 10 1.63 6.31 14.92
CA ARG A 10 0.26 6.59 14.50
C ARG A 10 -0.12 5.72 13.33
N VAL A 11 -1.35 5.24 13.34
CA VAL A 11 -1.98 4.63 12.16
C VAL A 11 -2.43 5.75 11.24
N LEU A 12 -1.86 5.79 10.04
CA LEU A 12 -2.21 6.76 9.00
C LEU A 12 -2.50 6.02 7.69
N PRO A 13 -3.53 6.45 6.94
CA PRO A 13 -3.75 5.94 5.60
C PRO A 13 -2.62 6.45 4.70
N CYS A 14 -1.77 5.55 4.22
CA CYS A 14 -0.60 5.88 3.39
C CYS A 14 -0.42 4.78 2.33
N ALA A 15 0.21 5.12 1.20
CA ALA A 15 0.66 4.10 0.26
C ALA A 15 1.81 3.33 0.91
N ALA A 16 1.56 2.07 1.29
CA ALA A 16 2.55 1.19 1.88
C ALA A 16 2.86 0.02 0.94
N TRP A 17 4.10 -0.47 1.03
CA TRP A 17 4.52 -1.66 0.31
C TRP A 17 3.83 -2.88 0.91
N LEU A 18 3.08 -3.61 0.08
CA LEU A 18 2.46 -4.87 0.47
C LEU A 18 3.39 -6.03 0.14
N SER A 19 3.62 -6.89 1.12
CA SER A 19 4.48 -8.07 1.06
C SER A 19 3.71 -9.37 1.38
N GLY A 20 2.40 -9.37 1.13
CA GLY A 20 1.48 -10.49 1.37
C GLY A 20 0.16 -10.06 2.00
N GLU A 21 0.07 -8.84 2.54
CA GLU A 21 -1.16 -8.31 3.13
C GLU A 21 -2.26 -8.15 2.08
N TYR A 22 -3.51 -8.43 2.46
CA TYR A 22 -4.67 -8.46 1.57
C TYR A 22 -4.53 -9.46 0.40
N GLY A 23 -3.61 -10.42 0.50
CA GLY A 23 -3.29 -11.37 -0.57
C GLY A 23 -2.53 -10.75 -1.75
N LEU A 24 -1.94 -9.56 -1.55
CA LEU A 24 -1.18 -8.82 -2.57
C LEU A 24 0.28 -8.73 -2.16
N SER A 25 1.17 -8.80 -3.15
CA SER A 25 2.61 -8.67 -2.98
C SER A 25 3.17 -7.75 -4.06
N ASP A 26 4.31 -7.11 -3.74
CA ASP A 26 5.10 -6.28 -4.64
C ASP A 26 4.38 -5.04 -5.22
N LEU A 27 3.44 -4.49 -4.45
CA LEU A 27 2.61 -3.35 -4.85
C LEU A 27 2.54 -2.32 -3.74
N TYR A 28 2.63 -1.04 -4.11
CA TYR A 28 2.29 0.07 -3.23
C TYR A 28 0.79 0.34 -3.32
N VAL A 29 0.07 0.10 -2.22
CA VAL A 29 -1.38 0.34 -2.14
C VAL A 29 -1.70 1.21 -0.94
N GLY A 30 -2.72 2.06 -1.06
CA GLY A 30 -3.21 2.89 0.03
C GLY A 30 -3.87 2.03 1.11
N VAL A 31 -3.15 1.80 2.22
CA VAL A 31 -3.61 1.01 3.35
C VAL A 31 -3.32 1.75 4.66
N PRO A 32 -4.10 1.48 5.72
CA PRO A 32 -3.75 1.99 7.04
C PRO A 32 -2.44 1.32 7.51
N ALA A 33 -1.40 2.13 7.63
CA ALA A 33 -0.09 1.70 8.07
C ALA A 33 0.27 2.39 9.39
N LEU A 34 0.94 1.66 10.27
CA LEU A 34 1.55 2.19 11.48
C LEU A 34 2.86 2.87 11.10
N LEU A 35 2.94 4.18 11.28
CA LEU A 35 4.14 4.97 11.03
C LEU A 35 4.84 5.34 12.34
N GLY A 36 6.03 4.79 12.54
CA GLY A 36 6.96 5.12 13.62
C GLY A 36 8.30 5.66 13.10
N ALA A 37 9.32 5.68 13.95
CA ALA A 37 10.68 6.12 13.59
C ALA A 37 11.34 5.22 12.53
N GLY A 38 10.88 3.98 12.38
CA GLY A 38 11.33 3.06 11.33
C GLY A 38 10.70 3.29 9.96
N GLY A 39 9.76 4.24 9.82
CA GLY A 39 8.95 4.39 8.61
C GLY A 39 7.63 3.62 8.74
N VAL A 40 7.30 2.79 7.76
CA VAL A 40 6.14 1.88 7.84
C VAL A 40 6.54 0.67 8.66
N GLU A 41 6.07 0.59 9.90
CA GLU A 41 6.42 -0.51 10.82
C GLU A 41 5.45 -1.69 10.70
N LYS A 42 4.19 -1.42 10.37
CA LYS A 42 3.16 -2.46 10.26
C LYS A 42 2.02 -2.01 9.35
N VAL A 43 1.55 -2.89 8.48
CA VAL A 43 0.28 -2.71 7.77
C VAL A 43 -0.85 -3.27 8.62
N VAL A 44 -1.93 -2.49 8.79
CA VAL A 44 -3.11 -2.93 9.53
C VAL A 44 -4.06 -3.60 8.55
N GLU A 45 -3.99 -4.93 8.50
CA GLU A 45 -4.96 -5.73 7.76
C GLU A 45 -6.21 -5.99 8.60
N PHE A 46 -7.38 -5.83 7.99
CA PHE A 46 -8.66 -6.11 8.62
C PHE A 46 -9.57 -6.84 7.64
N THR A 47 -10.48 -7.64 8.17
CA THR A 47 -11.44 -8.40 7.37
C THR A 47 -12.41 -7.44 6.72
N THR A 48 -12.32 -7.29 5.39
CA THR A 48 -13.28 -6.56 4.57
C THR A 48 -14.40 -7.49 4.10
N ASN A 49 -15.58 -6.92 3.85
CA ASN A 49 -16.69 -7.66 3.25
C ASN A 49 -16.47 -7.87 1.74
N ASP A 50 -17.34 -8.64 1.08
CA ASP A 50 -17.15 -8.99 -0.34
C ASP A 50 -17.25 -7.77 -1.28
N GLU A 51 -18.07 -6.77 -0.95
CA GLU A 51 -18.18 -5.52 -1.72
C GLU A 51 -16.92 -4.68 -1.62
N GLU A 52 -16.38 -4.53 -0.40
CA GLU A 52 -15.13 -3.84 -0.13
C GLU A 52 -13.94 -4.56 -0.78
N LYS A 53 -13.91 -5.90 -0.76
CA LYS A 53 -12.91 -6.68 -1.50
C LYS A 53 -12.99 -6.40 -2.99
N ALA A 54 -14.18 -6.36 -3.58
CA ALA A 54 -14.35 -6.07 -4.99
C ALA A 54 -13.89 -4.63 -5.34
N MET A 55 -14.22 -3.65 -4.50
CA MET A 55 -13.75 -2.27 -4.65
C MET A 55 -12.23 -2.16 -4.51
N PHE A 56 -11.65 -2.86 -3.54
CA PHE A 56 -10.21 -2.88 -3.32
C PHE A 56 -9.48 -3.54 -4.49
N ALA A 57 -9.96 -4.69 -4.97
CA ALA A 57 -9.42 -5.38 -6.15
C ALA A 57 -9.45 -4.48 -7.40
N LYS A 58 -10.53 -3.71 -7.60
CA LYS A 58 -10.64 -2.73 -8.70
C LYS A 58 -9.61 -1.60 -8.57
N SER A 59 -9.39 -1.11 -7.35
CA SER A 59 -8.37 -0.10 -7.07
C SER A 59 -6.96 -0.64 -7.39
N VAL A 60 -6.67 -1.86 -6.94
CA VAL A 60 -5.39 -2.54 -7.17
C VAL A 60 -5.13 -2.79 -8.66
N ALA A 61 -6.15 -3.23 -9.41
CA ALA A 61 -6.03 -3.41 -10.86
C ALA A 61 -5.69 -2.09 -11.58
N SER A 62 -6.21 -0.96 -11.09
CA SER A 62 -5.88 0.36 -11.63
C SER A 62 -4.41 0.73 -11.37
N VAL A 63 -3.89 0.42 -10.17
CA VAL A 63 -2.48 0.62 -9.82
C VAL A 63 -1.56 -0.26 -10.66
N GLN A 64 -1.91 -1.54 -10.85
CA GLN A 64 -1.16 -2.46 -11.71
C GLN A 64 -1.09 -1.96 -13.16
N GLY A 65 -2.21 -1.47 -13.71
CA GLY A 65 -2.23 -0.88 -15.06
C GLY A 65 -1.34 0.35 -15.20
N LEU A 66 -1.30 1.20 -14.16
CA LEU A 66 -0.38 2.35 -14.09
C LEU A 66 1.08 1.91 -14.04
N ILE A 67 1.41 0.92 -13.20
CA ILE A 67 2.78 0.38 -13.12
C ILE A 67 3.20 -0.22 -14.46
N GLN A 68 2.32 -0.97 -15.13
CA GLN A 68 2.62 -1.51 -16.45
C GLN A 68 2.90 -0.39 -17.46
N SER A 69 2.08 0.66 -17.47
CA SER A 69 2.28 1.83 -18.33
C SER A 69 3.62 2.53 -18.05
N CYS A 70 4.02 2.63 -16.78
CA CYS A 70 5.33 3.15 -16.40
C CYS A 70 6.48 2.25 -16.88
N LYS A 71 6.35 0.91 -16.78
CA LYS A 71 7.33 -0.05 -17.29
C LYS A 71 7.47 0.00 -18.80
N ASP A 72 6.37 0.22 -19.52
CA ASP A 72 6.37 0.35 -20.98
C ASP A 72 7.06 1.65 -21.43
N LEU A 73 7.00 2.71 -20.62
CA LEU A 73 7.65 4.01 -20.88
C LEU A 73 9.13 4.03 -20.48
N ASP A 74 9.49 3.38 -19.37
CA ASP A 74 10.86 3.33 -18.86
C ASP A 74 11.28 1.87 -18.56
N PRO A 75 12.10 1.26 -19.43
CA PRO A 75 12.57 -0.12 -19.27
C PRO A 75 13.41 -0.37 -18.02
N SER A 76 13.91 0.67 -17.33
CA SER A 76 14.67 0.51 -16.09
C SER A 76 13.80 0.11 -14.89
N LEU A 77 12.48 0.22 -15.02
CA LEU A 77 11.47 -0.16 -14.02
C LEU A 77 10.95 -1.60 -14.19
N ALA A 78 11.36 -2.29 -15.26
CA ALA A 78 10.86 -3.61 -15.64
C ALA A 78 11.37 -4.72 -14.72
#